data_AF-A0A7Y6AHH1-F1
#
_entry.id   AF-A0A7Y6AHH1-F1
#
_cell.length_a   1.000
_cell.length_b   1.000
_cell.length_c   1.000
_cell.angle_alpha   90.00
_cell.angle_beta   90.00
_cell.angle_gamma   90.00
#
_symmetry.space_group_name_H-M   'P 1'
#
loop_
_entity.id
_entity.type
_entity.pdbx_description
1 polymer ?
#
loop_
_entity_poly.entity_id
_entity_poly.type
_entity_poly.pdbx_seq_one_letter_code
_entity_poly.pdbx_strand_id
1 'polypeptide(L)'
;MDHVDITFPDGRTVRVTAQATPYGPTALTVRRGDRVVEPSGALREVGDGTRAQRGWTEQATHAIGRIPVRAADAERLRTLARAVQDRYDASPERQEQLLRRDRERLVERLSLLSDTESAARAAAFDAGELAGHLAPGGPTEHDSARVARAREELAAFDAEHPQIRAAVEARRKADVLRWMNQ
;
A
#
# COMPACT_ATOMS: atom_id res chain seq x y z
N MET A 1 -18.35 0.98 -4.59
CA MET A 1 -17.72 1.22 -3.28
C MET A 1 -18.78 1.04 -2.22
N ASP A 2 -18.65 -0.03 -1.45
CA ASP A 2 -19.59 -0.32 -0.39
C ASP A 2 -19.39 0.67 0.75
N HIS A 3 -20.49 1.31 1.13
CA HIS A 3 -20.56 2.19 2.27
C HIS A 3 -21.76 1.81 3.13
N VAL A 4 -21.64 2.07 4.43
CA VAL A 4 -22.72 1.90 5.38
C VAL A 4 -22.95 3.22 6.10
N ASP A 5 -24.16 3.72 6.01
CA ASP A 5 -24.59 4.94 6.71
C ASP A 5 -25.25 4.56 8.04
N ILE A 6 -24.84 5.21 9.13
CA ILE A 6 -25.48 5.12 10.45
C ILE A 6 -25.95 6.50 10.85
N THR A 7 -27.24 6.63 11.14
CA THR A 7 -27.78 7.84 11.76
C THR A 7 -27.90 7.65 13.27
N PHE A 8 -27.32 8.57 14.04
CA PHE A 8 -27.41 8.61 15.50
C PHE A 8 -28.71 9.25 15.96
N PRO A 9 -29.14 9.00 17.22
CA PRO A 9 -30.32 9.64 17.79
C PRO A 9 -30.27 11.17 17.84
N ASP A 10 -29.08 11.76 17.74
CA ASP A 10 -28.87 13.22 17.68
C ASP A 10 -28.86 13.79 16.25
N GLY A 11 -29.21 12.98 15.25
CA GLY A 11 -29.32 13.38 13.84
C GLY A 11 -28.01 13.40 13.05
N ARG A 12 -26.87 13.03 13.66
CA ARG A 12 -25.60 12.87 12.92
C ARG A 12 -25.61 11.60 12.07
N THR A 13 -25.00 11.62 10.88
CA THR A 13 -24.86 10.43 10.04
C THR A 13 -23.39 10.09 9.80
N VAL A 14 -22.92 8.95 10.30
CA VAL A 14 -21.59 8.44 9.99
C VAL A 14 -21.67 7.55 8.75
N ARG A 15 -20.83 7.83 7.76
CA ARG A 15 -20.63 6.98 6.60
C ARG A 15 -19.34 6.21 6.77
N VAL A 16 -19.43 4.90 6.89
CA VAL A 16 -18.25 4.03 6.88
C VAL A 16 -18.05 3.54 5.46
N THR A 17 -16.93 3.87 4.84
CA THR A 17 -16.63 3.48 3.45
C THR A 17 -15.43 2.54 3.42
N ALA A 18 -15.56 1.39 2.73
CA ALA A 18 -14.40 0.58 2.37
C ALA A 18 -13.70 1.25 1.19
N GLN A 19 -12.67 2.05 1.47
CA GLN A 19 -11.80 2.59 0.44
C GLN A 19 -10.44 1.90 0.50
N ALA A 20 -10.03 1.27 -0.61
CA ALA A 20 -8.68 0.77 -0.77
C ALA A 20 -7.69 1.94 -0.71
N THR A 21 -6.89 2.00 0.35
CA THR A 21 -5.72 2.88 0.43
C THR A 21 -4.45 2.04 0.30
N PRO A 22 -3.29 2.64 -0.06
CA PRO A 22 -2.01 1.92 -0.11
C PRO A 22 -1.61 1.22 1.21
N TYR A 23 -2.28 1.54 2.32
CA TYR A 23 -1.95 1.05 3.66
C TYR A 23 -3.04 0.13 4.24
N GLY A 24 -4.10 -0.17 3.49
CA GLY A 24 -5.23 -0.98 3.93
C GLY A 24 -6.57 -0.27 3.73
N PRO A 25 -7.71 -0.95 3.91
CA PRO A 25 -9.00 -0.30 3.82
C PRO A 25 -9.28 0.42 5.13
N THR A 26 -9.68 1.69 5.07
CA THR A 26 -10.73 2.31 5.91
C THR A 26 -10.46 3.80 5.96
N ALA A 27 -11.24 4.54 5.17
CA ALA A 27 -11.54 5.91 5.51
C ALA A 27 -12.88 5.88 6.26
N LEU A 28 -12.86 6.13 7.57
CA LEU A 28 -14.08 6.42 8.31
C LEU A 28 -14.38 7.91 8.13
N THR A 29 -15.48 8.23 7.46
CA THR A 29 -15.88 9.61 7.21
C THR A 29 -17.15 9.91 7.99
N VAL A 30 -17.06 10.81 8.97
CA VAL A 30 -18.24 11.26 9.72
C VAL A 30 -18.90 12.38 8.95
N ARG A 31 -20.21 12.33 8.73
CA ARG A 31 -20.96 13.44 8.14
C ARG A 31 -21.86 14.10 9.19
N ARG A 32 -21.76 15.42 9.31
CA ARG A 32 -22.70 16.22 10.13
C ARG A 32 -23.17 17.40 9.30
N GLY A 33 -24.39 17.32 8.77
CA GLY A 33 -24.85 18.28 7.76
C GLY A 33 -23.95 18.24 6.52
N ASP A 34 -23.46 19.40 6.08
CA ASP A 34 -22.59 19.57 4.91
C ASP A 34 -21.09 19.49 5.24
N ARG A 35 -20.72 18.88 6.36
CA ARG A 35 -19.32 18.73 6.79
C ARG A 35 -18.91 17.27 6.89
N VAL A 36 -17.72 16.97 6.39
CA VAL A 36 -17.03 15.68 6.51
C VAL A 36 -15.91 15.82 7.54
N VAL A 37 -15.86 14.90 8.51
CA VAL A 37 -14.69 14.72 9.36
C VAL A 37 -13.84 13.65 8.72
N GLU A 38 -12.64 14.06 8.29
CA GLU A 38 -11.64 13.15 7.78
C GLU A 38 -11.07 12.27 8.91
N PRO A 39 -10.51 11.11 8.58
CA PRO A 39 -9.90 10.21 9.56
C PRO A 39 -8.78 10.88 10.39
N SER A 40 -8.13 11.93 9.88
CA SER A 40 -7.14 12.77 10.58
C SER A 40 -7.73 13.67 11.69
N GLY A 41 -9.06 13.79 11.79
CA GLY A 41 -9.76 14.73 12.67
C GLY A 41 -9.99 16.11 12.06
N ALA A 42 -9.63 16.33 10.79
CA ALA A 42 -9.89 17.57 10.07
C ALA A 42 -11.38 17.66 9.66
N LEU A 43 -12.01 18.82 9.92
CA LEU A 43 -13.35 19.17 9.43
C LEU A 43 -13.24 19.86 8.07
N ARG A 44 -13.93 19.36 7.05
CA ARG A 44 -13.98 20.00 5.71
C ARG A 44 -15.42 20.08 5.20
N GLU A 45 -15.70 21.10 4.40
CA GLU A 45 -17.00 21.25 3.72
C GLU A 45 -17.12 20.30 2.53
N VAL A 46 -18.33 19.80 2.27
CA VAL A 46 -18.65 18.90 1.16
C VAL A 46 -18.52 19.67 -0.16
N GLY A 47 -17.46 19.43 -0.93
CA GLY A 47 -17.24 20.07 -2.24
C GLY A 47 -15.77 20.26 -2.61
N ASP A 48 -14.87 20.23 -1.63
CA ASP A 48 -13.44 20.37 -1.87
C ASP A 48 -12.85 19.05 -2.42
N GLY A 49 -12.33 19.11 -3.64
CA GLY A 49 -11.84 17.95 -4.40
C GLY A 49 -10.97 17.01 -3.56
N THR A 50 -11.36 15.73 -3.55
CA THR A 50 -10.70 14.64 -2.82
C THR A 50 -9.21 14.54 -3.13
N ARG A 51 -8.37 15.00 -2.20
CA ARG A 51 -6.97 14.54 -2.11
C ARG A 51 -6.89 13.59 -0.93
N ALA A 52 -7.03 12.30 -1.20
CA ALA A 52 -6.88 11.24 -0.21
C ALA A 52 -5.53 11.40 0.51
N GLN A 53 -5.55 11.73 1.80
CA GLN A 53 -4.35 11.71 2.63
C GLN A 53 -3.84 10.28 2.77
N ARG A 54 -2.51 10.14 2.66
CA ARG A 54 -1.76 8.89 2.73
C ARG A 54 -1.65 8.42 4.19
N GLY A 55 -1.80 7.13 4.42
CA GLY A 55 -1.27 6.43 5.60
C GLY A 55 -2.32 6.09 6.66
N TRP A 56 -2.94 4.91 6.59
CA TRP A 56 -3.80 4.38 7.66
C TRP A 56 -3.45 2.92 7.97
N THR A 57 -2.68 2.70 9.04
CA THR A 57 -2.57 1.45 9.80
C THR A 57 -2.67 1.79 11.29
N GLU A 58 -3.36 0.94 12.08
CA GLU A 58 -3.70 1.09 13.52
C GLU A 58 -4.58 2.28 13.95
N GLN A 59 -4.76 3.32 13.12
CA GLN A 59 -5.38 4.58 13.53
C GLN A 59 -6.92 4.61 13.52
N ALA A 60 -7.59 3.62 12.92
CA ALA A 60 -9.06 3.58 12.82
C ALA A 60 -9.75 3.53 14.18
N THR A 61 -9.20 2.77 15.13
CA THR A 61 -9.75 2.67 16.48
C THR A 61 -9.47 3.93 17.30
N HIS A 62 -8.32 4.59 17.07
CA HIS A 62 -7.94 5.84 17.73
C HIS A 62 -8.78 7.04 17.27
N ALA A 63 -9.17 7.10 16.00
CA ALA A 63 -9.97 8.20 15.45
C ALA A 63 -11.44 8.16 15.93
N ILE A 64 -12.03 6.96 16.11
CA ILE A 64 -13.37 6.84 16.68
C ILE A 64 -13.44 7.47 18.08
N GLY A 65 -12.37 7.35 18.87
CA GLY A 65 -12.27 7.98 20.19
C GLY A 65 -12.21 9.51 20.16
N ARG A 66 -11.93 10.13 19.01
CA ARG A 66 -11.93 11.60 18.82
C ARG A 66 -13.29 12.15 18.40
N ILE A 67 -14.22 11.28 18.00
CA ILE A 67 -15.60 11.67 17.72
C ILE A 67 -16.33 11.63 19.06
N PRO A 68 -16.93 12.74 19.54
CA PRO A 68 -17.77 12.68 20.74
C PRO A 68 -19.01 11.82 20.44
N VAL A 69 -18.98 10.56 20.85
CA VAL A 69 -20.07 9.58 20.73
C VAL A 69 -20.37 8.97 22.08
N ARG A 70 -21.61 8.54 22.31
CA ARG A 70 -21.94 7.78 23.53
C ARG A 70 -21.19 6.44 23.51
N ALA A 71 -20.93 5.84 24.67
CA ALA A 71 -20.20 4.58 24.74
C ALA A 71 -20.86 3.45 23.91
N ALA A 72 -22.20 3.37 23.92
CA ALA A 72 -22.95 2.42 23.09
C ALA A 72 -22.81 2.68 21.58
N ASP A 73 -22.73 3.96 21.19
CA ASP A 73 -22.53 4.39 19.81
C ASP A 73 -21.10 4.09 19.33
N ALA A 74 -20.10 4.24 20.20
CA ALA A 74 -18.71 3.88 19.93
C ALA A 74 -18.54 2.39 19.64
N GLU A 75 -19.19 1.52 20.42
CA GLU A 75 -19.08 0.08 20.23
C GLU A 75 -19.79 -0.40 18.95
N ARG A 76 -20.92 0.24 18.61
CA ARG A 76 -21.61 0.01 17.34
C ARG A 76 -20.75 0.40 16.14
N LEU A 77 -20.03 1.53 16.23
CA LEU A 77 -19.07 1.96 15.21
C LEU A 77 -17.89 0.98 15.07
N ARG A 78 -17.35 0.46 16.17
CA ARG A 78 -16.27 -0.54 16.13
C ARG A 78 -16.72 -1.85 15.49
N THR A 79 -17.90 -2.34 15.87
CA THR A 79 -18.48 -3.56 15.28
C THR A 79 -18.69 -3.39 13.78
N LEU A 80 -19.20 -2.24 13.34
CA LEU A 80 -19.37 -1.96 11.92
C LEU A 80 -18.02 -1.86 11.19
N ALA A 81 -17.05 -1.14 11.76
CA ALA A 81 -15.73 -1.00 11.15
C ALA A 81 -15.07 -2.37 10.93
N ARG A 82 -15.20 -3.30 11.89
CA ARG A 82 -14.75 -4.69 11.74
C ARG A 82 -15.49 -5.41 10.61
N ALA A 83 -16.82 -5.35 10.58
CA ALA A 83 -17.59 -6.01 9.52
C ALA A 83 -17.24 -5.48 8.11
N VAL A 84 -16.93 -4.18 7.99
CA VAL A 84 -16.47 -3.57 6.73
C VAL A 84 -15.05 -4.02 6.39
N GLN A 85 -14.16 -4.11 7.38
CA GLN A 85 -12.80 -4.65 7.22
C GLN A 85 -12.85 -6.10 6.73
N ASP A 86 -13.66 -6.96 7.36
CA ASP A 86 -13.78 -8.37 7.01
C ASP A 86 -14.28 -8.55 5.57
N ARG A 87 -15.25 -7.72 5.15
CA ARG A 87 -15.73 -7.71 3.75
C ARG A 87 -14.67 -7.28 2.76
N TYR A 88 -13.88 -6.25 3.09
CA TYR A 88 -12.76 -5.86 2.24
C TYR A 88 -11.71 -6.98 2.19
N ASP A 89 -11.42 -7.61 3.32
CA ASP A 89 -10.40 -8.65 3.40
C ASP A 89 -10.77 -9.88 2.57
N ALA A 90 -12.07 -10.12 2.40
CA ALA A 90 -12.61 -11.13 1.49
C ALA A 90 -12.77 -10.66 0.03
N SER A 91 -12.52 -9.38 -0.28
CA SER A 91 -12.81 -8.80 -1.59
C SER A 91 -11.71 -9.09 -2.62
N PRO A 92 -12.05 -9.18 -3.93
CA PRO A 92 -11.06 -9.29 -5.00
C PRO A 92 -10.05 -8.14 -5.00
N GLU A 93 -10.47 -6.94 -4.61
CA GLU A 93 -9.60 -5.76 -4.53
C GLU A 93 -8.52 -5.91 -3.46
N ARG A 94 -8.84 -6.50 -2.29
CA ARG A 94 -7.81 -6.83 -1.29
C ARG A 94 -6.83 -7.84 -1.85
N GLN A 95 -7.32 -8.88 -2.51
CA GLN A 95 -6.44 -9.90 -3.07
C GLN A 95 -5.50 -9.29 -4.12
N GLU A 96 -6.02 -8.41 -4.98
CA GLU A 96 -5.21 -7.68 -5.94
C GLU A 96 -4.17 -6.77 -5.25
N GLN A 97 -4.54 -6.10 -4.15
CA GLN A 97 -3.61 -5.29 -3.37
C GLN A 97 -2.47 -6.14 -2.79
N LEU A 98 -2.78 -7.32 -2.24
CA LEU A 98 -1.78 -8.23 -1.69
C LEU A 98 -0.80 -8.68 -2.78
N LEU A 99 -1.32 -9.08 -3.95
CA LEU A 99 -0.49 -9.45 -5.10
C LEU A 99 0.41 -8.30 -5.56
N ARG A 100 -0.10 -7.07 -5.63
CA ARG A 100 0.73 -5.89 -5.94
C ARG A 100 1.86 -5.72 -4.93
N ARG A 101 1.57 -5.86 -3.63
CA ARG A 101 2.57 -5.75 -2.56
C ARG A 101 3.62 -6.86 -2.63
N ASP A 102 3.22 -8.08 -2.94
CA ASP A 102 4.16 -9.19 -3.08
C ASP A 102 5.07 -8.99 -4.29
N ARG A 103 4.54 -8.48 -5.40
CA ARG A 103 5.35 -8.06 -6.55
C ARG A 103 6.34 -6.95 -6.18
N GLU A 104 5.90 -5.94 -5.44
CA GLU A 104 6.77 -4.85 -4.96
C GLU A 104 7.92 -5.39 -4.10
N ARG A 105 7.65 -6.34 -3.19
CA ARG A 105 8.69 -7.01 -2.39
C ARG A 105 9.71 -7.76 -3.24
N LEU A 106 9.26 -8.46 -4.28
CA LEU A 106 10.16 -9.17 -5.20
C LEU A 106 11.08 -8.19 -5.94
N VAL A 107 10.53 -7.06 -6.40
CA VAL A 107 11.30 -5.98 -7.04
C VAL A 107 12.29 -5.36 -6.05
N GLU A 108 11.86 -5.03 -4.83
CA GLU A 108 12.73 -4.46 -3.79
C GLU A 108 13.88 -5.41 -3.44
N ARG A 109 13.59 -6.71 -3.30
CA ARG A 109 14.62 -7.73 -3.06
C ARG A 109 15.63 -7.78 -4.21
N LEU A 110 15.17 -7.73 -5.46
CA LEU A 110 16.06 -7.73 -6.63
C LEU A 110 16.96 -6.50 -6.67
N SER A 111 16.41 -5.31 -6.38
CA SER A 111 17.19 -4.07 -6.28
C SER A 111 18.25 -4.18 -5.19
N LEU A 112 17.87 -4.60 -3.97
CA LEU A 112 18.81 -4.76 -2.86
C LEU A 112 19.95 -5.74 -3.17
N LEU A 113 19.65 -6.87 -3.83
CA LEU A 113 20.67 -7.83 -4.25
C LEU A 113 21.63 -7.22 -5.26
N SER A 114 21.10 -6.49 -6.25
CA SER A 114 21.91 -5.84 -7.29
C SER A 114 22.80 -4.73 -6.71
N ASP A 115 22.28 -3.96 -5.75
CA ASP A 115 23.02 -2.92 -5.06
C ASP A 115 24.12 -3.52 -4.19
N THR A 116 23.82 -4.62 -3.48
CA THR A 116 24.80 -5.34 -2.66
C THR A 116 25.94 -5.91 -3.50
N GLU A 117 25.63 -6.54 -4.64
CA GLU A 117 26.63 -7.05 -5.60
C GLU A 117 27.51 -5.91 -6.11
N SER A 118 26.89 -4.79 -6.49
CA SER A 118 27.60 -3.61 -6.99
C SER A 118 28.54 -3.02 -5.94
N ALA A 119 28.09 -2.93 -4.69
CA ALA A 119 28.90 -2.46 -3.57
C ALA A 119 30.06 -3.40 -3.25
N ALA A 120 29.82 -4.72 -3.23
CA ALA A 120 30.87 -5.73 -3.01
C ALA A 120 31.93 -5.69 -4.10
N ARG A 121 31.52 -5.53 -5.37
CA ARG A 121 32.43 -5.40 -6.50
C ARG A 121 33.28 -4.12 -6.42
N ALA A 122 32.68 -3.01 -6.02
CA ALA A 122 33.40 -1.76 -5.82
C ALA A 122 34.45 -1.91 -4.70
N ALA A 123 34.07 -2.51 -3.56
CA ALA A 123 34.99 -2.76 -2.46
C ALA A 123 36.17 -3.66 -2.86
N ALA A 124 35.92 -4.70 -3.67
CA ALA A 124 36.98 -5.57 -4.19
C ALA A 124 37.92 -4.82 -5.15
N PHE A 125 37.39 -3.90 -5.96
CA PHE A 125 38.21 -3.03 -6.80
C PHE A 125 39.11 -2.11 -5.96
N ASP A 126 38.54 -1.44 -4.96
CA ASP A 126 39.28 -0.53 -4.08
C ASP A 126 40.37 -1.26 -3.27
N ALA A 127 40.14 -2.52 -2.92
CA ALA A 127 41.12 -3.37 -2.23
C ALA A 127 42.21 -3.96 -3.16
N GLY A 128 42.10 -3.79 -4.48
CA GLY A 128 42.99 -4.46 -5.45
C GLY A 128 42.74 -5.97 -5.61
N GLU A 129 41.62 -6.48 -5.11
CA GLU A 129 41.25 -7.90 -5.10
C GLU A 129 40.25 -8.28 -6.20
N LEU A 130 39.93 -7.36 -7.11
CA LEU A 130 38.89 -7.54 -8.12
C LEU A 130 39.08 -8.82 -8.97
N ALA A 131 40.32 -9.19 -9.28
CA ALA A 131 40.61 -10.39 -10.07
C ALA A 131 40.16 -11.68 -9.36
N GLY A 132 40.35 -11.77 -8.04
CA GLY A 132 39.88 -12.89 -7.22
C GLY A 132 38.36 -12.84 -7.01
N HIS A 133 37.80 -11.64 -6.90
CA HIS A 133 36.36 -11.44 -6.77
C HIS A 133 35.57 -11.94 -8.00
N LEU A 134 36.11 -11.69 -9.20
CA LEU A 134 35.53 -12.09 -10.50
C LEU A 134 35.91 -13.51 -10.96
N ALA A 135 36.77 -14.22 -10.22
CA ALA A 135 37.20 -15.56 -10.61
C ALA A 135 36.03 -16.56 -10.53
N PRO A 136 36.05 -17.64 -11.33
CA PRO A 136 35.08 -18.73 -11.18
C PRO A 136 35.08 -19.29 -9.76
N GLY A 137 33.91 -19.50 -9.18
CA GLY A 137 33.67 -19.86 -7.78
C GLY A 137 33.83 -18.69 -6.79
N GLY A 138 34.15 -17.49 -7.29
CA GLY A 138 34.30 -16.28 -6.49
C GLY A 138 32.96 -15.66 -6.06
N PRO A 139 32.98 -14.65 -5.16
CA PRO A 139 31.79 -14.01 -4.64
C PRO A 139 30.83 -13.48 -5.72
N THR A 140 31.34 -12.97 -6.84
CA THR A 140 30.49 -12.49 -7.95
C THR A 140 29.62 -13.60 -8.53
N GLU A 141 30.12 -14.84 -8.67
CA GLU A 141 29.31 -15.93 -9.22
C GLU A 141 28.14 -16.28 -8.28
N HIS A 142 28.38 -16.26 -6.97
CA HIS A 142 27.34 -16.50 -5.97
C HIS A 142 26.29 -15.38 -5.95
N ASP A 143 26.73 -14.13 -6.00
CA ASP A 143 25.83 -12.97 -6.03
C ASP A 143 25.04 -12.91 -7.34
N SER A 144 25.68 -13.18 -8.48
CA SER A 144 25.02 -13.32 -9.79
C SER A 144 23.98 -14.45 -9.78
N ALA A 145 24.24 -15.58 -9.14
CA ALA A 145 23.27 -16.68 -9.00
C ALA A 145 22.05 -16.26 -8.15
N ARG A 146 22.27 -15.50 -7.07
CA ARG A 146 21.18 -14.96 -6.23
C ARG A 146 20.33 -13.95 -6.99
N VAL A 147 20.96 -13.07 -7.77
CA VAL A 147 20.27 -12.11 -8.65
C VAL A 147 19.48 -12.85 -9.73
N ALA A 148 20.07 -13.86 -10.37
CA ALA A 148 19.40 -14.68 -11.39
C ALA A 148 18.15 -15.35 -10.83
N ARG A 149 18.26 -16.02 -9.68
CA ARG A 149 17.11 -16.62 -8.99
C ARG A 149 16.04 -15.59 -8.64
N ALA A 150 16.42 -14.41 -8.17
CA ALA A 150 15.44 -13.36 -7.87
C ALA A 150 14.72 -12.85 -9.12
N ARG A 151 15.39 -12.79 -10.28
CA ARG A 151 14.76 -12.47 -11.57
C ARG A 151 13.80 -13.56 -12.02
N GLU A 152 14.18 -14.83 -11.85
CA GLU A 152 13.32 -15.98 -12.17
C GLU A 152 12.04 -15.97 -11.31
N GLU A 153 12.16 -15.72 -10.00
CA GLU A 153 11.00 -15.63 -9.11
C GLU A 153 10.07 -14.46 -9.48
N LEU A 154 10.61 -13.30 -9.83
CA LEU A 154 9.81 -12.16 -10.33
C LEU A 154 9.16 -12.48 -11.68
N ALA A 155 9.88 -13.14 -12.60
CA ALA A 155 9.36 -13.52 -13.90
C ALA A 155 8.24 -14.57 -13.78
N ALA A 156 8.39 -15.54 -12.89
CA ALA A 156 7.36 -16.53 -12.58
C ALA A 156 6.11 -15.86 -12.01
N PHE A 157 6.27 -14.95 -11.04
CA PHE A 157 5.16 -14.17 -10.51
C PHE A 157 4.44 -13.37 -11.62
N ASP A 158 5.20 -12.70 -12.49
CA ASP A 158 4.65 -11.91 -13.59
C ASP A 158 3.92 -12.77 -14.62
N ALA A 159 4.34 -14.02 -14.82
CA ALA A 159 3.67 -14.99 -15.68
C ALA A 159 2.36 -15.51 -15.06
N GLU A 160 2.33 -15.73 -13.75
CA GLU A 160 1.13 -16.16 -13.00
C GLU A 160 0.11 -15.03 -12.82
N HIS A 161 0.56 -13.78 -12.81
CA HIS A 161 -0.26 -12.60 -12.52
C HIS A 161 -0.11 -11.48 -13.57
N PRO A 162 -0.42 -11.74 -14.86
CA PRO A 162 -0.22 -10.77 -15.94
C PRO A 162 -1.02 -9.47 -15.74
N GLN A 163 -2.19 -9.53 -15.10
CA GLN A 163 -3.01 -8.37 -14.77
C GLN A 163 -2.31 -7.41 -13.81
N ILE A 164 -1.52 -7.92 -12.87
CA ILE A 164 -0.79 -7.11 -11.88
C ILE A 164 0.37 -6.39 -12.58
N ARG A 165 1.13 -7.12 -13.42
CA ARG A 165 2.20 -6.54 -14.23
C ARG A 165 1.67 -5.41 -15.12
N ALA A 166 0.59 -5.66 -15.86
CA ALA A 166 -0.03 -4.67 -16.74
C ALA A 166 -0.47 -3.41 -15.96
N ALA A 167 -1.07 -3.58 -14.78
CA ALA A 167 -1.47 -2.45 -13.93
C ALA A 167 -0.28 -1.60 -13.46
N VAL A 168 0.85 -2.24 -13.09
CA VAL A 168 2.07 -1.54 -12.70
C VAL A 168 2.69 -0.79 -13.88
N GLU A 169 2.77 -1.42 -15.06
CA GLU A 169 3.29 -0.78 -16.27
C GLU A 169 2.44 0.42 -16.70
N ALA A 170 1.11 0.29 -16.67
CA ALA A 170 0.19 1.37 -16.97
C ALA A 170 0.38 2.56 -16.02
N ARG A 171 0.53 2.30 -14.71
CA ARG A 171 0.81 3.34 -13.71
C ARG A 171 2.15 4.03 -13.97
N ARG A 172 3.22 3.26 -14.23
CA ARG A 172 4.54 3.81 -14.54
C ARG A 172 4.51 4.70 -15.77
N LYS A 173 3.79 4.29 -16.82
CA LYS A 173 3.58 5.09 -18.03
C LYS A 173 2.85 6.40 -17.72
N ALA A 174 1.81 6.36 -16.90
CA ALA A 174 1.07 7.53 -16.48
C ALA A 174 1.93 8.50 -15.64
N ASP A 175 2.79 7.98 -14.76
CA ASP A 175 3.70 8.79 -13.95
C ASP A 175 4.78 9.47 -14.82
N VAL A 176 5.35 8.77 -15.80
CA VAL A 176 6.29 9.34 -16.78
C VAL A 176 5.63 10.46 -17.59
N LEU A 177 4.43 10.21 -18.13
CA LEU A 177 3.68 11.22 -18.89
C LEU A 177 3.34 12.45 -18.03
N ARG A 178 3.07 12.25 -16.73
CA ARG A 178 2.84 13.36 -15.81
C ARG A 178 4.10 14.19 -15.61
N TRP A 179 5.27 13.55 -15.49
CA TRP A 179 6.54 14.25 -15.30
C TRP A 179 6.97 15.02 -16.55
N MET A 180 6.71 14.49 -17.75
CA MET A 180 7.04 15.17 -19.01
C MET A 180 6.17 16.40 -19.32
N ASN A 181 5.02 16.54 -18.66
CA ASN A 181 4.07 17.65 -18.86
C ASN A 181 4.09 18.68 -17.71
N GLN A 182 5.09 18.61 -16.83
CA GLN A 182 5.39 19.61 -15.79
C GLN A 182 6.62 20.40 -16.18
#